data_AF-A0A8C6TQM9-F1
#
_entry.id   AF-A0A8C6TQM9-F1
#
_cell.length_a   1.000
_cell.length_b   1.000
_cell.length_c   1.000
_cell.angle_alpha   90.00
_cell.angle_beta   90.00
_cell.angle_gamma   90.00
#
_symmetry.space_group_name_H-M   'P 1'
#
loop_
_entity.id
_entity.type
_entity.pdbx_description
1 polymer ?
#
loop_
_entity_poly.entity_id
_entity_poly.type
_entity_poly.pdbx_seq_one_letter_code
_entity_poly.pdbx_strand_id
1 'polypeptide(L)'
;LNPTFQCSQKDVDLLFEILLAGTQLEKQDHQLLIPDEELASLRQVKTLRVICEDVLPKTLPEARRLVAQLSQQRVPLCWEDYERTVLTLVKISQTVLNTATTCLTAGYSLVVT
;
A
#
# COMPACT_ATOMS: atom_id res chain seq x y z
N LEU A 1 -6.53 -5.99 17.87
CA LEU A 1 -7.59 -5.90 16.84
C LEU A 1 -6.88 -5.97 15.50
N ASN A 2 -7.30 -6.85 14.59
CA ASN A 2 -6.79 -6.90 13.22
C ASN A 2 -7.67 -5.96 12.38
N PRO A 3 -7.23 -4.72 12.08
CA PRO A 3 -8.08 -3.79 11.34
C PRO A 3 -8.30 -4.30 9.92
N THR A 4 -9.52 -4.08 9.44
CA THR A 4 -10.00 -4.39 8.09
C THR A 4 -10.79 -3.19 7.61
N PHE A 5 -10.53 -2.73 6.39
CA PHE A 5 -11.19 -1.57 5.82
C PHE A 5 -12.48 -1.98 5.13
N GLN A 6 -12.44 -3.06 4.35
CA GLN A 6 -13.56 -3.53 3.54
C GLN A 6 -14.60 -4.28 4.39
N CYS A 7 -15.40 -3.57 5.20
CA CYS A 7 -16.47 -4.18 6.01
C CYS A 7 -17.83 -4.25 5.28
N SER A 8 -17.96 -3.53 4.16
CA SER A 8 -19.18 -3.44 3.37
C SER A 8 -18.87 -3.14 1.90
N GLN A 9 -19.85 -3.30 1.00
CA GLN A 9 -19.68 -2.91 -0.42
C GLN A 9 -19.29 -1.44 -0.56
N LYS A 10 -19.86 -0.56 0.27
CA LYS A 10 -19.52 0.87 0.26
C LYS A 10 -18.05 1.11 0.61
N ASP A 11 -17.49 0.33 1.52
CA ASP A 11 -16.07 0.42 1.88
C ASP A 11 -15.19 -0.11 0.74
N VAL A 12 -15.63 -1.14 0.03
CA VAL A 12 -14.92 -1.64 -1.17
C VAL A 12 -14.90 -0.56 -2.25
N ASP A 13 -16.05 0.02 -2.57
CA ASP A 13 -16.16 1.08 -3.58
C ASP A 13 -15.29 2.28 -3.21
N LEU A 14 -15.32 2.71 -1.95
CA LEU A 14 -14.49 3.78 -1.43
C LEU A 14 -12.99 3.45 -1.50
N LEU A 15 -12.59 2.20 -1.23
CA LEU A 15 -11.20 1.80 -1.38
C LEU A 15 -10.73 1.94 -2.82
N PHE A 16 -11.54 1.49 -3.78
CA PHE A 16 -11.21 1.63 -5.20
C PHE A 16 -11.10 3.09 -5.62
N GLU A 17 -12.02 3.95 -5.16
CA GLU A 17 -11.96 5.39 -5.41
C GLU A 17 -10.69 6.02 -4.86
N ILE A 18 -10.32 5.71 -3.62
CA ILE A 18 -9.08 6.17 -2.98
C ILE A 18 -7.85 5.74 -3.80
N LEU A 19 -7.79 4.46 -4.20
CA LEU A 19 -6.67 3.94 -4.99
C LEU A 19 -6.58 4.62 -6.37
N LEU A 20 -7.71 4.90 -7.02
CA LEU A 20 -7.78 5.60 -8.31
C LEU A 20 -7.39 7.08 -8.22
N ALA A 21 -7.65 7.74 -7.10
CA ALA A 21 -7.30 9.15 -6.86
C ALA A 21 -5.78 9.39 -6.75
N GLY A 22 -4.94 8.39 -7.01
CA GLY A 22 -3.50 8.54 -7.06
C GLY A 22 -2.85 8.51 -5.68
N THR A 23 -3.31 7.62 -4.79
CA THR A 23 -2.64 7.36 -3.51
C THR A 23 -1.14 7.21 -3.68
N GLN A 24 -0.37 7.87 -2.83
CA GLN A 24 1.08 7.77 -2.80
C GLN A 24 1.52 7.23 -1.44
N LEU A 25 2.67 6.57 -1.44
CA LEU A 25 3.34 6.17 -0.22
C LEU A 25 4.63 6.96 -0.10
N GLU A 26 4.75 7.73 0.98
CA GLU A 26 5.97 8.52 1.22
C GLU A 26 7.21 7.63 1.36
N LYS A 27 8.33 8.10 0.79
CA LYS A 27 9.58 7.34 0.65
C LYS A 27 10.22 6.93 1.97
N GLN A 28 10.12 7.74 3.01
CA GLN A 28 10.84 7.50 4.28
C GLN A 28 9.92 6.85 5.32
N ASP A 29 8.69 7.35 5.46
CA ASP A 29 7.81 6.95 6.57
C ASP A 29 6.73 5.93 6.17
N HIS A 30 6.68 5.53 4.90
CA HIS A 30 5.68 4.60 4.37
C HIS A 30 4.23 5.06 4.61
N GLN A 31 4.06 6.37 4.79
CA GLN A 31 2.82 7.02 5.13
C GLN A 31 1.88 7.04 3.93
N LEU A 32 0.60 6.78 4.16
CA LEU A 32 -0.41 6.88 3.12
C LEU A 32 -0.77 8.34 2.86
N LEU A 33 -0.43 8.81 1.66
CA LEU A 33 -0.84 10.11 1.14
C LEU A 33 -2.01 9.94 0.16
N ILE A 34 -3.09 10.65 0.40
CA ILE A 34 -4.23 10.76 -0.53
C ILE A 34 -4.24 12.21 -1.01
N PRO A 35 -3.93 12.48 -2.29
CA PRO A 35 -3.86 13.85 -2.81
C PRO A 35 -5.21 14.59 -2.78
N ASP A 36 -6.30 13.85 -2.89
CA ASP A 36 -7.65 14.38 -2.83
C ASP A 36 -8.04 14.72 -1.37
N GLU A 37 -8.27 16.01 -1.11
CA GLU A 37 -8.55 16.52 0.24
C GLU A 37 -9.91 16.04 0.78
N GLU A 38 -10.92 15.90 -0.10
CA GLU A 38 -12.24 15.40 0.30
C GLU A 38 -12.12 13.95 0.77
N LEU A 39 -11.48 13.09 -0.03
CA LEU A 39 -11.23 11.70 0.34
C LEU A 39 -10.35 11.60 1.59
N ALA A 40 -9.28 12.39 1.67
CA ALA A 40 -8.36 12.39 2.82
C ALA A 40 -9.03 12.76 4.14
N SER A 41 -10.11 13.55 4.09
CA SER A 41 -10.89 13.98 5.26
C SER A 41 -11.83 12.89 5.82
N LEU A 42 -12.12 11.84 5.05
CA LEU A 42 -13.06 10.79 5.43
C LEU A 42 -12.57 10.03 6.66
N ARG A 43 -13.49 9.77 7.59
CA ARG A 43 -13.16 9.04 8.83
C ARG A 43 -12.64 7.63 8.53
N GLN A 44 -13.14 7.00 7.48
CA GLN A 44 -12.77 5.67 7.02
C GLN A 44 -11.28 5.60 6.67
N VAL A 45 -10.72 6.66 6.08
CA VAL A 45 -9.30 6.74 5.71
C VAL A 45 -8.37 6.58 6.91
N LYS A 46 -8.83 6.89 8.13
CA LYS A 46 -8.05 6.63 9.35
C LYS A 46 -7.76 5.14 9.54
N THR A 47 -8.73 4.27 9.25
CA THR A 47 -8.53 2.82 9.31
C THR A 47 -7.57 2.36 8.21
N LEU A 48 -7.70 2.91 7.00
CA LEU A 48 -6.81 2.59 5.89
C LEU A 48 -5.36 2.98 6.19
N ARG A 49 -5.14 4.15 6.81
CA ARG A 49 -3.81 4.59 7.28
C ARG A 49 -3.19 3.59 8.25
N VAL A 50 -3.93 3.19 9.28
CA VAL A 50 -3.45 2.18 10.26
C VAL A 50 -3.09 0.87 9.56
N ILE A 51 -3.90 0.41 8.60
CA ILE A 51 -3.57 -0.80 7.84
C ILE A 51 -2.25 -0.60 7.08
N CYS A 52 -2.15 0.46 6.28
CA CYS A 52 -0.97 0.73 5.46
C CYS A 52 0.31 0.95 6.28
N GLU A 53 0.21 1.61 7.43
CA GLU A 53 1.35 2.07 8.23
C GLU A 53 1.77 1.09 9.31
N ASP A 54 0.83 0.35 9.92
CA ASP A 54 1.11 -0.52 11.07
C ASP A 54 0.97 -2.01 10.77
N VAL A 55 0.21 -2.39 9.74
CA VAL A 55 -0.10 -3.81 9.45
C VAL A 55 0.61 -4.32 8.20
N LEU A 56 0.64 -3.53 7.12
CA LEU A 56 1.24 -3.97 5.87
C LEU A 56 2.78 -4.02 5.97
N PRO A 57 3.42 -4.94 5.22
CA PRO A 57 4.87 -4.96 5.07
C PRO A 57 5.42 -3.58 4.68
N LYS A 58 6.47 -3.15 5.39
CA LYS A 58 7.19 -1.90 5.11
C LYS A 58 8.32 -2.17 4.13
N THR A 59 8.93 -3.34 4.19
CA THR A 59 10.13 -3.66 3.42
C THR A 59 9.87 -4.74 2.36
N LEU A 60 10.66 -4.72 1.28
CA LEU A 60 10.60 -5.76 0.24
C LEU A 60 10.87 -7.18 0.78
N PRO A 61 11.80 -7.41 1.72
CA PRO A 61 11.95 -8.71 2.38
C PRO A 61 10.71 -9.18 3.15
N GLU A 62 10.04 -8.29 3.88
CA GLU A 62 8.79 -8.62 4.57
C GLU A 62 7.69 -8.99 3.58
N ALA A 63 7.57 -8.25 2.49
CA ALA A 63 6.66 -8.56 1.39
C ALA A 63 6.94 -9.93 0.76
N ARG A 64 8.21 -10.24 0.47
CA ARG A 64 8.60 -11.57 -0.05
C ARG A 64 8.26 -12.69 0.93
N ARG A 65 8.45 -12.46 2.22
CA ARG A 65 8.07 -13.42 3.27
C ARG A 65 6.55 -13.64 3.28
N LEU A 66 5.76 -12.59 3.17
CA LEU A 66 4.30 -12.71 3.06
C LEU A 66 3.91 -13.55 1.83
N VAL A 67 4.44 -13.23 0.65
CA VAL A 67 4.15 -13.99 -0.57
C VAL A 67 4.55 -15.46 -0.44
N ALA A 68 5.69 -15.76 0.19
CA ALA A 68 6.12 -17.14 0.46
C ALA A 68 5.21 -17.88 1.46
N GLN A 69 4.60 -17.17 2.42
CA GLN A 69 3.60 -17.75 3.33
C GLN A 69 2.29 -18.04 2.58
N LEU A 70 1.84 -17.10 1.75
CA LEU A 70 0.63 -17.26 0.93
C LEU A 70 0.78 -18.40 -0.09
N SER A 71 1.95 -18.59 -0.68
CA SER A 71 2.18 -19.69 -1.64
C SER A 71 2.14 -21.09 -1.01
N GLN A 72 2.28 -21.18 0.32
CA GLN A 72 2.14 -22.44 1.06
C GLN A 72 0.68 -22.73 1.44
N GLN A 73 -0.21 -21.74 1.37
CA GLN A 73 -1.63 -21.96 1.65
C GLN A 73 -2.29 -22.75 0.52
N ARG A 74 -3.06 -23.78 0.91
CA ARG A 74 -3.84 -24.62 -0.01
C ARG A 74 -5.33 -24.29 0.00
N VAL A 75 -5.71 -23.27 0.77
CA VAL A 75 -7.09 -22.86 1.02
C VAL A 75 -7.24 -21.43 0.49
N PRO A 76 -8.40 -21.03 -0.06
CA PRO A 76 -8.65 -19.65 -0.44
C PRO A 76 -8.35 -18.69 0.71
N LEU A 77 -7.86 -17.49 0.37
CA LEU A 77 -7.58 -16.45 1.36
C LEU A 77 -8.86 -16.10 2.10
N CYS A 78 -8.76 -15.96 3.43
CA CYS A 78 -9.82 -15.28 4.16
C CYS A 78 -9.87 -13.82 3.69
N TRP A 79 -10.99 -13.17 3.95
CA TRP A 79 -11.26 -11.82 3.46
C TRP A 79 -10.18 -10.81 3.89
N GLU A 80 -9.72 -10.91 5.14
CA GLU A 80 -8.71 -10.01 5.69
C GLU A 80 -7.33 -10.22 5.05
N ASP A 81 -6.97 -11.47 4.77
CA ASP A 81 -5.71 -11.80 4.10
C ASP A 81 -5.76 -11.43 2.62
N TYR A 82 -6.94 -11.53 1.98
CA TYR A 82 -7.15 -11.04 0.62
C TYR A 82 -6.95 -9.53 0.54
N GLU A 83 -7.62 -8.77 1.40
CA GLU A 83 -7.47 -7.31 1.49
C GLU A 83 -6.01 -6.92 1.69
N ARG A 84 -5.33 -7.50 2.68
CA ARG A 84 -3.91 -7.20 2.96
C ARG A 84 -3.01 -7.54 1.79
N THR A 85 -3.28 -8.64 1.10
CA THR A 85 -2.49 -9.06 -0.07
C THR A 85 -2.63 -8.05 -1.20
N VAL A 86 -3.85 -7.64 -1.53
CA VAL A 86 -4.11 -6.63 -2.57
C VAL A 86 -3.43 -5.31 -2.23
N LEU A 87 -3.61 -4.81 -1.00
CA LEU A 87 -2.98 -3.56 -0.57
C LEU A 87 -1.45 -3.66 -0.55
N THR A 88 -0.90 -4.81 -0.16
CA THR A 88 0.54 -5.07 -0.20
C THR A 88 1.07 -5.03 -1.64
N LEU A 89 0.35 -5.61 -2.61
CA LEU A 89 0.75 -5.56 -4.02
C LEU A 89 0.79 -4.12 -4.53
N VAL A 90 -0.26 -3.35 -4.29
CA VAL A 90 -0.31 -1.92 -4.67
C VAL A 90 0.86 -1.16 -4.04
N LYS A 91 1.09 -1.37 -2.73
CA LYS A 91 2.18 -0.74 -1.97
C LYS A 91 3.56 -1.06 -2.57
N ILE A 92 3.85 -2.32 -2.82
CA ILE A 92 5.14 -2.75 -3.40
C ILE A 92 5.31 -2.17 -4.80
N SER A 93 4.28 -2.21 -5.65
CA SER A 93 4.35 -1.63 -7.00
C SER A 93 4.73 -0.16 -6.96
N GLN A 94 4.14 0.62 -6.05
CA GLN A 94 4.49 2.03 -5.84
C GLN A 94 5.91 2.20 -5.29
N THR A 95 6.32 1.38 -4.30
CA THR A 95 7.70 1.41 -3.78
C THR A 95 8.72 1.14 -4.88
N VAL A 96 8.50 0.12 -5.72
CA VAL A 96 9.39 -0.22 -6.83
C VAL A 96 9.48 0.93 -7.84
N LEU A 97 8.35 1.50 -8.27
CA LEU A 97 8.33 2.66 -9.16
C LEU A 97 9.14 3.83 -8.58
N ASN A 98 8.90 4.16 -7.31
CA ASN A 98 9.58 5.27 -6.63
C ASN A 98 11.08 5.04 -6.46
N THR A 99 11.52 3.79 -6.23
CA THR A 99 12.95 3.45 -6.20
C THR A 99 13.62 3.57 -7.56
N ALA A 100 12.96 3.12 -8.63
CA ALA A 100 13.47 3.21 -9.99
C ALA A 100 13.65 4.67 -10.44
N THR A 101 12.68 5.54 -10.11
CA THR A 101 12.81 6.99 -10.37
C THR A 101 13.98 7.61 -9.62
N THR A 102 14.26 7.16 -8.39
CA THR A 102 15.38 7.67 -7.57
C THR A 102 16.73 7.29 -8.16
N CYS A 103 16.89 6.05 -8.65
CA CYS A 103 18.10 5.61 -9.34
C CYS A 103 18.36 6.39 -10.62
N LEU A 104 17.31 6.72 -11.38
CA LEU A 104 17.44 7.57 -12.56
C LEU A 104 17.90 8.99 -12.18
N THR A 105 17.25 9.64 -11.21
CA THR A 105 17.64 10.99 -10.78
C THR A 105 19.03 11.07 -10.14
N ALA A 106 19.44 10.04 -9.39
CA ALA A 106 20.79 9.97 -8.81
C ALA A 106 21.86 9.76 -9.89
N GLY A 107 21.55 9.00 -10.94
CA GLY A 107 22.41 8.85 -12.12
C GLY A 107 22.60 10.16 -12.89
N TYR A 108 21.58 11.02 -12.98
CA TYR A 108 21.70 12.32 -13.63
C TYR A 108 22.54 13.34 -12.82
N SER A 109 22.49 13.31 -11.48
CA SER A 109 23.34 14.19 -10.65
C SER A 109 24.83 13.82 -10.66
N LEU A 110 25.17 12.54 -10.81
CA LEU A 110 26.58 12.08 -10.87
C LEU A 110 27.27 12.33 -12.22
N VAL A 111 26.51 12.62 -13.28
CA VAL A 111 27.06 12.97 -14.62
C VAL A 111 27.24 14.48 -14.77
N VAL A 112 26.71 15.28 -13.84
CA VAL A 112 26.87 16.74 -13.78
C VAL A 112 27.61 17.10 -12.49
N THR A 113 28.87 16.66 -12.36
CA THR A 113 29.83 17.23 -11.40
C THR A 113 31.24 17.11 -11.95
#